data_AF-A0A444L8H4-F1
#
_entry.id   AF-A0A444L8H4-F1
#
_cell.length_a   1.000
_cell.length_b   1.000
_cell.length_c   1.000
_cell.angle_alpha   90.00
_cell.angle_beta   90.00
_cell.angle_gamma   90.00
#
_symmetry.space_group_name_H-M   'P 1'
#
loop_
_entity.id
_entity.type
_entity.pdbx_description
1 polymer ?
#
loop_
_entity_poly.entity_id
_entity_poly.type
_entity_poly.pdbx_seq_one_letter_code
_entity_poly.pdbx_strand_id
1 'polypeptide(L)'
;MDINLRGTLVTVLIFFLVFVGAVYTIRIVSGTNLPVAAVQSGSMEPNIPTGSLIFIQATDPSEIVAGPPPIGDTVIYIQQGTQVIDYFLFASYNPLPISHRAIDKVEVDGTYYFLTKGDANYYPDQNPSNPLSWVPEDRIIGKVVYSIPYLGYPFLWFKNVWLISLVVLTIIIIIILPSGEKENAKKTAGSV
;
A
#
# COMPACT_ATOMS: atom_id res chain seq x y z
N MET A 1 38.83 1.56 -4.98
CA MET A 1 37.71 0.88 -5.68
C MET A 1 36.95 2.01 -6.29
N ASP A 2 37.34 2.40 -7.49
CA ASP A 2 36.98 3.70 -8.02
C ASP A 2 35.56 3.61 -8.52
N ILE A 3 34.66 4.22 -7.77
CA ILE A 3 33.25 4.28 -8.12
C ILE A 3 33.17 5.15 -9.38
N ASN A 4 32.89 4.50 -10.52
CA ASN A 4 32.61 5.20 -11.77
C ASN A 4 31.30 5.97 -11.59
N LEU A 5 31.40 7.23 -11.18
CA LEU A 5 30.26 8.08 -10.82
C LEU A 5 29.19 8.12 -11.91
N ARG A 6 29.60 8.14 -13.19
CA ARG A 6 28.67 8.09 -14.33
C ARG A 6 27.93 6.76 -14.40
N GLY A 7 28.65 5.64 -14.25
CA GLY A 7 28.06 4.30 -14.22
C GLY A 7 27.09 4.11 -13.05
N THR A 8 27.46 4.61 -11.85
CA THR A 8 26.60 4.57 -10.66
C THR A 8 25.32 5.39 -10.85
N LEU A 9 25.43 6.61 -11.39
CA LEU A 9 24.26 7.46 -11.66
C LEU A 9 23.30 6.83 -12.66
N VAL A 10 23.82 6.27 -13.76
CA VAL A 10 23.00 5.54 -14.75
C VAL A 10 22.32 4.35 -14.10
N THR A 11 23.03 3.58 -13.27
CA THR A 11 22.47 2.42 -12.57
C THR A 11 21.34 2.84 -11.62
N VAL A 12 21.55 3.87 -10.80
CA VAL A 12 20.52 4.40 -9.89
C VAL A 12 19.30 4.90 -10.66
N LEU A 13 19.50 5.60 -11.77
CA LEU A 13 18.41 6.08 -12.62
C LEU A 13 17.61 4.92 -13.21
N ILE A 14 18.28 3.86 -13.69
CA ILE A 14 17.61 2.66 -14.20
C ILE A 14 16.78 2.01 -13.09
N PHE A 15 17.35 1.81 -11.90
CA PHE A 15 16.61 1.24 -10.77
C PHE A 15 15.40 2.10 -10.39
N PHE A 16 15.55 3.42 -10.38
CA PHE A 16 14.44 4.34 -10.11
C PHE A 16 13.34 4.21 -11.17
N LEU A 17 13.68 4.20 -12.46
CA LEU A 17 12.72 4.05 -13.55
C LEU A 17 12.00 2.68 -13.49
N VAL A 18 12.74 1.61 -13.20
CA VAL A 18 12.15 0.27 -13.02
C VAL A 18 11.20 0.26 -11.82
N PHE A 19 11.58 0.87 -10.71
CA PHE A 19 10.73 0.97 -9.52
C PHE A 19 9.44 1.77 -9.80
N VAL A 20 9.56 2.94 -10.42
CA VAL A 20 8.40 3.76 -10.83
C VAL A 20 7.51 2.95 -11.78
N GLY A 21 8.09 2.34 -12.81
CA GLY A 21 7.36 1.50 -13.76
C GLY A 21 6.61 0.35 -13.08
N ALA A 22 7.23 -0.31 -12.10
CA ALA A 22 6.60 -1.36 -11.32
C ALA A 22 5.40 -0.83 -10.49
N VAL A 23 5.55 0.31 -9.81
CA VAL A 23 4.45 0.94 -9.04
C VAL A 23 3.26 1.27 -9.93
N TYR A 24 3.51 1.90 -11.09
CA TYR A 24 2.45 2.22 -12.05
C TYR A 24 1.81 0.97 -12.64
N THR A 25 2.60 -0.06 -12.96
CA THR A 25 2.08 -1.34 -13.46
C THR A 25 1.14 -1.97 -12.44
N ILE A 26 1.53 -2.00 -11.17
CA ILE A 26 0.69 -2.55 -10.10
C ILE A 26 -0.63 -1.78 -9.98
N ARG A 27 -0.61 -0.44 -10.04
CA ARG A 27 -1.82 0.41 -10.00
C ARG A 27 -2.75 0.17 -11.19
N ILE A 28 -2.19 0.00 -12.39
CA ILE A 28 -2.97 -0.27 -13.60
C ILE A 28 -3.61 -1.65 -13.53
N VAL A 29 -2.83 -2.68 -13.16
CA VAL A 29 -3.32 -4.05 -13.05
C VAL A 29 -4.37 -4.17 -11.94
N SER A 30 -4.16 -3.51 -10.80
CA SER A 30 -5.13 -3.51 -9.70
C SER A 30 -6.38 -2.69 -9.99
N GLY A 31 -6.33 -1.77 -10.96
CA GLY A 31 -7.40 -0.80 -11.22
C GLY A 31 -7.64 0.20 -10.08
N THR A 32 -6.71 0.32 -9.12
CA THR A 32 -6.87 1.20 -7.96
C THR A 32 -5.57 1.92 -7.59
N ASN A 33 -5.71 3.13 -7.07
CA ASN A 33 -4.61 3.95 -6.54
C ASN A 33 -4.08 3.47 -5.18
N LEU A 34 -4.78 2.52 -4.54
CA LEU A 34 -4.37 1.81 -3.33
C LEU A 34 -4.29 0.29 -3.61
N PRO A 35 -3.31 -0.17 -4.41
CA PRO A 35 -3.20 -1.59 -4.77
C PRO A 35 -2.71 -2.48 -3.61
N VAL A 36 -2.01 -1.88 -2.64
CA VAL A 36 -1.38 -2.60 -1.53
C VAL A 36 -1.54 -1.78 -0.25
N ALA A 37 -1.93 -2.44 0.84
CA ALA A 37 -2.06 -1.81 2.16
C ALA A 37 -1.58 -2.74 3.27
N ALA A 38 -1.18 -2.16 4.41
CA ALA A 38 -0.84 -2.90 5.62
C ALA A 38 -1.99 -2.82 6.64
N VAL A 39 -2.41 -3.97 7.17
CA VAL A 39 -3.52 -4.09 8.13
C VAL A 39 -3.08 -3.59 9.51
N GLN A 40 -3.79 -2.59 10.04
CA GLN A 40 -3.41 -1.87 11.26
C GLN A 40 -4.12 -2.33 12.53
N SER A 41 -5.23 -3.06 12.41
CA SER A 41 -6.04 -3.50 13.54
C SER A 41 -6.39 -4.98 13.43
N GLY A 42 -6.73 -5.59 14.58
CA GLY A 42 -7.17 -6.99 14.66
C GLY A 42 -8.64 -7.21 14.29
N SER A 43 -9.31 -6.23 13.67
CA SER A 43 -10.74 -6.32 13.32
C SER A 43 -11.06 -7.48 12.36
N MET A 44 -10.08 -7.91 11.56
CA MET A 44 -10.22 -8.99 10.59
C MET A 44 -9.63 -10.33 11.07
N GLU A 45 -9.25 -10.43 12.35
CA GLU A 45 -8.78 -11.69 12.91
C GLU A 45 -9.93 -12.73 13.05
N PRO A 46 -9.65 -14.03 12.89
CA PRO A 46 -8.34 -14.63 12.58
C PRO A 46 -8.02 -14.68 11.07
N ASN A 47 -8.93 -14.30 10.17
CA ASN A 47 -8.77 -14.54 8.73
C ASN A 47 -7.69 -13.65 8.08
N ILE A 48 -7.57 -12.40 8.51
CA ILE A 48 -6.50 -11.49 8.08
C ILE A 48 -5.83 -10.91 9.34
N PRO A 49 -4.71 -11.50 9.79
CA PRO A 49 -4.00 -11.05 10.99
C PRO A 49 -3.52 -9.61 10.92
N THR A 50 -3.43 -8.95 12.07
CA THR A 50 -2.77 -7.64 12.18
C THR A 50 -1.36 -7.69 11.60
N GLY A 51 -0.96 -6.66 10.86
CA GLY A 51 0.34 -6.62 10.19
C GLY A 51 0.40 -7.41 8.88
N SER A 52 -0.72 -7.93 8.37
CA SER A 52 -0.77 -8.50 7.01
C SER A 52 -0.56 -7.44 5.94
N LEU A 53 0.11 -7.81 4.85
CA LEU A 53 0.13 -7.05 3.60
C LEU A 53 -0.99 -7.57 2.71
N ILE A 54 -1.95 -6.70 2.37
CA ILE A 54 -3.11 -7.04 1.53
C ILE A 54 -2.96 -6.45 0.14
N PHE A 55 -3.35 -7.22 -0.87
CA PHE A 55 -3.46 -6.79 -2.26
C PHE A 55 -4.91 -6.54 -2.61
N ILE A 56 -5.16 -5.38 -3.19
CA ILE A 56 -6.50 -4.82 -3.40
C ILE A 56 -6.70 -4.69 -4.90
N GLN A 57 -7.83 -5.21 -5.39
CA GLN A 57 -8.23 -5.17 -6.79
C GLN A 57 -9.56 -4.41 -6.89
N ALA A 58 -9.63 -3.41 -7.75
CA ALA A 58 -10.88 -2.81 -8.17
C ALA A 58 -11.71 -3.87 -8.90
N THR A 59 -13.00 -3.95 -8.56
CA THR A 59 -13.92 -4.98 -9.05
C THR A 59 -15.26 -4.32 -9.28
N ASP A 60 -16.05 -4.86 -10.22
CA ASP A 60 -17.43 -4.41 -10.37
C ASP A 60 -18.22 -4.69 -9.07
N PRO A 61 -19.01 -3.74 -8.55
CA PRO A 61 -19.79 -3.94 -7.32
C PRO A 61 -20.72 -5.15 -7.37
N SER A 62 -21.21 -5.53 -8.54
CA SER A 62 -22.05 -6.73 -8.73
C SER A 62 -21.26 -8.03 -8.50
N GLU A 63 -19.95 -8.04 -8.70
CA GLU A 63 -19.05 -9.20 -8.51
C GLU A 63 -18.54 -9.35 -7.07
N ILE A 64 -18.86 -8.40 -6.19
CA ILE A 64 -18.55 -8.52 -4.76
C ILE A 64 -19.48 -9.55 -4.15
N VAL A 65 -18.90 -10.61 -3.60
CA VAL A 65 -19.64 -11.68 -2.92
C VAL A 65 -19.86 -11.27 -1.48
N ALA A 66 -21.12 -11.24 -1.04
CA ALA A 66 -21.45 -10.99 0.36
C ALA A 66 -21.75 -12.29 1.10
N GLY A 67 -21.26 -12.41 2.33
CA GLY A 67 -21.53 -13.55 3.20
C GLY A 67 -20.57 -13.66 4.39
N PRO A 68 -20.80 -14.62 5.29
CA PRO A 68 -19.87 -14.88 6.39
C PRO A 68 -18.55 -15.46 5.86
N PRO A 69 -17.46 -15.41 6.67
CA PRO A 69 -16.25 -16.16 6.34
C PRO A 69 -16.54 -17.65 6.13
N PRO A 70 -15.90 -18.32 5.17
CA PRO A 70 -14.84 -17.82 4.27
C PRO A 70 -15.36 -17.24 2.94
N ILE A 71 -16.69 -17.11 2.76
CA ILE A 71 -17.32 -16.87 1.46
C ILE A 71 -17.33 -15.39 1.08
N GLY A 72 -17.69 -14.50 2.01
CA GLY A 72 -17.83 -13.07 1.71
C GLY A 72 -16.49 -12.39 1.41
N ASP A 73 -16.47 -11.47 0.47
CA ASP A 73 -15.29 -10.70 0.10
C ASP A 73 -14.95 -9.68 1.19
N THR A 74 -13.65 -9.47 1.44
CA THR A 74 -13.17 -8.33 2.25
C THR A 74 -13.07 -7.11 1.34
N VAL A 75 -13.91 -6.12 1.57
CA VAL A 75 -13.92 -4.87 0.80
C VAL A 75 -13.09 -3.80 1.50
N ILE A 76 -12.47 -2.95 0.69
CA ILE A 76 -11.77 -1.74 1.13
C ILE A 76 -12.64 -0.56 0.77
N TYR A 77 -13.01 0.25 1.76
CA TYR A 77 -13.89 1.39 1.54
C TYR A 77 -13.47 2.63 2.31
N ILE A 78 -13.90 3.78 1.81
CA ILE A 78 -13.65 5.08 2.44
C ILE A 78 -14.87 5.55 3.23
N GLN A 79 -14.60 6.34 4.26
CA GLN A 79 -15.65 7.00 5.03
C GLN A 79 -16.19 8.22 4.26
N GLN A 80 -17.41 8.64 4.57
CA GLN A 80 -17.97 9.86 3.99
C GLN A 80 -17.07 11.05 4.36
N GLY A 81 -16.75 11.90 3.38
CA GLY A 81 -15.87 13.06 3.58
C GLY A 81 -14.38 12.73 3.66
N THR A 82 -13.97 11.50 3.32
CA THR A 82 -12.54 11.14 3.22
C THR A 82 -11.85 12.00 2.18
N GLN A 83 -10.78 12.67 2.57
CA GLN A 83 -9.93 13.43 1.66
C GLN A 83 -8.96 12.48 0.98
N VAL A 84 -8.91 12.54 -0.35
CA VAL A 84 -8.03 11.72 -1.18
C VAL A 84 -7.07 12.62 -1.94
N ILE A 85 -5.78 12.38 -1.77
CA ILE A 85 -4.72 13.06 -2.53
C ILE A 85 -3.91 11.98 -3.25
N ASP A 86 -4.00 11.97 -4.58
CA ASP A 86 -3.19 11.06 -5.40
C ASP A 86 -1.85 11.72 -5.74
N TYR A 87 -0.77 11.18 -5.18
CA TYR A 87 0.60 11.59 -5.47
C TYR A 87 1.18 10.73 -6.59
N PHE A 88 2.36 11.16 -7.07
CA PHE A 88 3.07 10.50 -8.17
C PHE A 88 3.30 8.98 -7.99
N LEU A 89 3.45 8.49 -6.76
CA LEU A 89 3.72 7.06 -6.49
C LEU A 89 2.72 6.39 -5.53
N PHE A 90 1.89 7.15 -4.83
CA PHE A 90 0.98 6.63 -3.81
C PHE A 90 -0.20 7.58 -3.62
N ALA A 91 -1.33 7.05 -3.15
CA ALA A 91 -2.46 7.88 -2.75
C ALA A 91 -2.53 7.95 -1.23
N SER A 92 -2.87 9.13 -0.71
CA SER A 92 -3.13 9.37 0.70
C SER A 92 -4.62 9.55 0.93
N TYR A 93 -5.08 9.01 2.05
CA TYR A 93 -6.48 8.98 2.47
C TYR A 93 -6.55 9.45 3.91
N ASN A 94 -7.43 10.41 4.19
CA ASN A 94 -7.68 10.88 5.54
C ASN A 94 -9.19 11.07 5.81
N PRO A 95 -9.82 10.25 6.68
CA PRO A 95 -9.23 9.13 7.43
C PRO A 95 -8.80 7.97 6.53
N LEU A 96 -8.05 7.02 7.11
CA LEU A 96 -7.60 5.82 6.39
C LEU A 96 -8.79 4.94 5.95
N PRO A 97 -8.68 4.22 4.82
CA PRO A 97 -9.69 3.28 4.37
C PRO A 97 -9.85 2.11 5.35
N ILE A 98 -11.07 1.57 5.39
CA ILE A 98 -11.45 0.46 6.26
C ILE A 98 -11.46 -0.83 5.44
N SER A 99 -10.94 -1.91 6.02
CA SER A 99 -10.91 -3.25 5.41
C SER A 99 -11.80 -4.20 6.19
N HIS A 100 -13.06 -4.38 5.78
CA HIS A 100 -14.02 -5.26 6.46
C HIS A 100 -14.76 -6.17 5.48
N ARG A 101 -15.34 -7.27 5.98
CA ARG A 101 -16.05 -8.24 5.15
C ARG A 101 -17.43 -7.72 4.78
N ALA A 102 -17.78 -7.82 3.50
CA ALA A 102 -19.16 -7.66 3.05
C ALA A 102 -19.97 -8.88 3.54
N ILE A 103 -20.84 -8.67 4.52
CA ILE A 103 -21.68 -9.72 5.09
C ILE A 103 -23.07 -9.77 4.47
N ASP A 104 -23.50 -8.66 3.87
CA ASP A 104 -24.75 -8.57 3.10
C ASP A 104 -24.62 -7.54 1.97
N LYS A 105 -25.45 -7.67 0.93
CA LYS A 105 -25.48 -6.80 -0.26
C LYS A 105 -26.91 -6.62 -0.74
N VAL A 106 -27.29 -5.37 -0.97
CA VAL A 106 -28.59 -5.00 -1.53
C VAL A 106 -28.43 -3.96 -2.62
N GLU A 107 -29.35 -3.96 -3.57
CA GLU A 107 -29.42 -2.95 -4.62
C GLU A 107 -30.64 -2.07 -4.37
N VAL A 108 -30.44 -0.75 -4.32
CA VAL A 108 -31.51 0.24 -4.14
C VAL A 108 -31.36 1.26 -5.25
N ASP A 109 -32.40 1.40 -6.08
CA ASP A 109 -32.43 2.33 -7.22
C ASP A 109 -31.21 2.23 -8.15
N GLY A 110 -30.72 1.00 -8.37
CA GLY A 110 -29.57 0.72 -9.25
C GLY A 110 -28.19 0.99 -8.62
N THR A 111 -28.13 1.30 -7.31
CA THR A 111 -26.88 1.46 -6.55
C THR A 111 -26.71 0.30 -5.59
N TYR A 112 -25.55 -0.36 -5.59
CA TYR A 112 -25.25 -1.39 -4.59
C TYR A 112 -24.85 -0.78 -3.25
N TYR A 113 -25.35 -1.41 -2.19
CA TYR A 113 -25.05 -1.11 -0.80
C TYR A 113 -24.57 -2.36 -0.08
N PHE A 114 -23.48 -2.23 0.68
CA PHE A 114 -22.79 -3.33 1.34
C PHE A 114 -22.83 -3.16 2.85
N LEU A 115 -23.43 -4.12 3.55
CA LEU A 115 -23.30 -4.22 5.00
C LEU A 115 -21.94 -4.82 5.31
N THR A 116 -21.09 -4.05 5.99
CA THR A 116 -19.75 -4.51 6.32
C THR A 116 -19.62 -4.86 7.80
N LYS A 117 -18.68 -5.76 8.09
CA LYS A 117 -18.33 -6.13 9.46
C LYS A 117 -16.88 -6.63 9.52
N GLY A 118 -16.13 -6.17 10.51
CA GLY A 118 -14.86 -6.81 10.87
C GLY A 118 -15.10 -8.23 11.39
N ASP A 119 -14.33 -9.22 10.92
CA ASP A 119 -14.51 -10.62 11.30
C ASP A 119 -14.52 -10.83 12.83
N ALA A 120 -13.67 -10.11 13.56
CA ALA A 120 -13.56 -10.13 15.02
C ALA A 120 -14.58 -9.20 15.73
N ASN A 121 -15.26 -8.31 15.02
CA ASN A 121 -16.22 -7.38 15.63
C ASN A 121 -17.48 -8.14 16.11
N TYR A 122 -18.17 -7.66 17.13
CA TYR A 122 -19.43 -8.29 17.58
C TYR A 122 -20.63 -7.83 16.72
N TYR A 123 -20.63 -6.57 16.30
CA TYR A 123 -21.72 -5.95 15.54
C TYR A 123 -21.26 -5.54 14.13
N PRO A 124 -22.18 -5.46 13.16
CA PRO A 124 -21.94 -4.82 11.87
C PRO A 124 -21.58 -3.34 12.02
N ASP A 125 -20.89 -2.80 11.02
CA ASP A 125 -20.41 -1.41 11.05
C ASP A 125 -21.54 -0.40 10.78
N GLN A 126 -22.58 -0.82 10.07
CA GLN A 126 -23.77 -0.03 9.76
C GLN A 126 -25.03 -0.67 10.35
N ASN A 127 -26.17 0.03 10.31
CA ASN A 127 -27.43 -0.48 10.84
C ASN A 127 -27.99 -1.56 9.92
N PRO A 128 -28.08 -2.84 10.35
CA PRO A 128 -28.56 -3.93 9.49
C PRO A 128 -30.02 -3.75 9.05
N SER A 129 -30.82 -3.00 9.82
CA SER A 129 -32.22 -2.73 9.51
C SER A 129 -32.42 -1.53 8.58
N ASN A 130 -31.34 -0.82 8.20
CA ASN A 130 -31.41 0.34 7.30
C ASN A 130 -30.36 0.24 6.18
N PRO A 131 -30.74 -0.32 5.01
CA PRO A 131 -29.88 -0.41 3.82
C PRO A 131 -29.20 0.90 3.41
N LEU A 132 -29.88 2.05 3.57
CA LEU A 132 -29.30 3.35 3.18
C LEU A 132 -28.16 3.80 4.11
N SER A 133 -27.99 3.14 5.25
CA SER A 133 -26.84 3.38 6.13
C SER A 133 -25.58 2.61 5.72
N TRP A 134 -25.72 1.59 4.87
CA TRP A 134 -24.65 0.68 4.44
C TRP A 134 -23.64 1.41 3.54
N VAL A 135 -22.55 0.73 3.18
CA VAL A 135 -21.51 1.32 2.31
C VAL A 135 -22.02 1.28 0.85
N PRO A 136 -22.31 2.43 0.20
CA PRO A 136 -22.61 2.48 -1.22
C PRO A 136 -21.37 2.14 -2.05
N GLU A 137 -21.60 1.63 -3.26
CA GLU A 137 -20.57 1.18 -4.20
C GLU A 137 -19.52 2.26 -4.55
N ASP A 138 -19.90 3.53 -4.60
CA ASP A 138 -19.01 4.65 -4.95
C ASP A 138 -17.92 4.90 -3.88
N ARG A 139 -18.11 4.37 -2.67
CA ARG A 139 -17.13 4.40 -1.59
C ARG A 139 -16.25 3.17 -1.54
N ILE A 140 -16.50 2.15 -2.37
CA ILE A 140 -15.67 0.95 -2.46
C ILE A 140 -14.45 1.24 -3.35
N ILE A 141 -13.25 1.05 -2.79
CA ILE A 141 -11.98 1.13 -3.53
C ILE A 141 -11.74 -0.16 -4.31
N GLY A 142 -12.12 -1.31 -3.73
CA GLY A 142 -11.91 -2.63 -4.29
C GLY A 142 -12.04 -3.71 -3.23
N LYS A 143 -11.67 -4.94 -3.60
CA LYS A 143 -11.66 -6.09 -2.68
C LYS A 143 -10.26 -6.66 -2.49
N VAL A 144 -10.05 -7.28 -1.33
CA VAL A 144 -8.81 -8.01 -1.03
C VAL A 144 -8.80 -9.31 -1.81
N VAL A 145 -7.85 -9.46 -2.72
CA VAL A 145 -7.66 -10.69 -3.53
C VAL A 145 -6.56 -11.59 -2.96
N TYR A 146 -5.65 -11.02 -2.17
CA TYR A 146 -4.57 -11.77 -1.55
C TYR A 146 -4.09 -11.09 -0.26
N SER A 147 -3.64 -11.88 0.70
CA SER A 147 -3.07 -11.39 1.96
C SER A 147 -1.87 -12.22 2.38
N ILE A 148 -0.76 -11.55 2.71
CA ILE A 148 0.44 -12.18 3.26
C ILE A 148 0.58 -11.76 4.74
N PRO A 149 0.36 -12.66 5.70
CA PRO A 149 0.50 -12.35 7.12
C PRO A 149 1.87 -11.76 7.45
N TYR A 150 1.87 -10.77 8.34
CA TYR A 150 3.06 -10.14 8.95
C TYR A 150 3.98 -9.35 8.00
N LEU A 151 3.82 -9.46 6.67
CA LEU A 151 4.62 -8.72 5.69
C LEU A 151 4.30 -7.21 5.65
N GLY A 152 3.22 -6.79 6.30
CA GLY A 152 2.84 -5.39 6.47
C GLY A 152 3.63 -4.65 7.55
N TYR A 153 4.26 -5.35 8.51
CA TYR A 153 4.94 -4.71 9.65
C TYR A 153 6.03 -3.70 9.28
N PRO A 154 6.89 -3.94 8.28
CA PRO A 154 7.86 -2.94 7.85
C PRO A 154 7.17 -1.61 7.49
N PHE A 155 6.09 -1.65 6.71
CA PHE A 155 5.35 -0.45 6.31
C PHE A 155 4.69 0.27 7.49
N LEU A 156 4.24 -0.48 8.50
CA LEU A 156 3.66 0.10 9.73
C LEU A 156 4.72 0.80 10.59
N TRP A 157 5.93 0.23 10.68
CA TRP A 157 7.04 0.82 11.43
C TRP A 157 7.65 2.03 10.72
N PHE A 158 7.69 2.03 9.39
CA PHE A 158 8.25 3.11 8.58
C PHE A 158 7.29 4.27 8.26
N LYS A 159 6.17 4.40 8.99
CA LYS A 159 5.22 5.54 8.86
C LYS A 159 5.86 6.93 9.03
N ASN A 160 7.09 7.01 9.56
CA ASN A 160 7.80 8.26 9.79
C ASN A 160 8.65 8.66 8.57
N VAL A 161 8.16 9.67 7.84
CA VAL A 161 8.89 10.36 6.73
C VAL A 161 10.32 10.74 7.09
N TRP A 162 10.63 10.97 8.37
CA TRP A 162 11.97 11.25 8.88
C TRP A 162 12.98 10.14 8.59
N LEU A 163 12.57 8.88 8.67
CA LEU A 163 13.47 7.76 8.43
C LEU A 163 13.79 7.60 6.94
N ILE A 164 12.78 7.77 6.09
CA ILE A 164 12.96 7.78 4.63
C ILE A 164 13.87 8.94 4.22
N SER A 165 13.64 10.14 4.77
CA SER A 165 14.51 11.30 4.55
C SER A 165 15.95 11.04 4.99
N LEU A 166 16.17 10.32 6.10
CA LEU A 166 17.50 9.97 6.60
C LEU A 166 18.19 8.96 5.66
N VAL A 167 17.47 7.95 5.16
CA VAL A 167 17.99 6.99 4.17
C VAL A 167 18.37 7.69 2.87
N VAL A 168 17.48 8.55 2.34
CA VAL A 168 17.76 9.33 1.11
C VAL A 168 18.96 10.25 1.31
N LEU A 169 19.04 10.96 2.45
CA LEU A 169 20.18 11.81 2.79
C LEU A 169 21.49 11.00 2.88
N THR A 170 21.45 9.80 3.46
CA THR A 170 22.60 8.91 3.56
C THR A 170 23.07 8.45 2.18
N ILE A 171 22.15 8.10 1.28
CA ILE A 171 22.47 7.74 -0.12
C ILE A 171 23.11 8.94 -0.84
N ILE A 172 22.56 10.15 -0.66
CA ILE A 172 23.13 11.38 -1.24
C ILE A 172 24.55 11.62 -0.71
N ILE A 173 24.78 11.48 0.60
CA ILE A 173 26.10 11.63 1.21
C ILE A 173 27.09 10.60 0.65
N ILE A 174 26.67 9.33 0.51
CA ILE A 174 27.52 8.27 -0.07
C ILE A 174 27.89 8.57 -1.53
N ILE A 175 26.98 9.17 -2.31
CA ILE A 175 27.24 9.56 -3.70
C ILE A 175 28.17 10.78 -3.78
N ILE A 176 28.06 11.73 -2.85
CA ILE A 176 28.85 12.97 -2.84
C ILE A 176 30.24 12.76 -2.24
N LEU A 177 30.41 11.85 -1.28
CA LEU A 177 31.70 11.59 -0.66
C LEU A 177 32.69 11.10 -1.73
N PRO A 178 33.79 11.83 -1.99
CA PRO A 178 34.80 11.39 -2.93
C PRO A 178 35.35 10.05 -2.41
N SER A 179 35.26 9.00 -3.23
CA SER A 179 36.01 7.77 -3.02
C SER A 179 37.48 8.16 -2.89
N GLY A 180 37.98 8.22 -1.66
CA GLY A 180 39.35 8.60 -1.36
C GLY A 180 40.31 7.59 -1.98
N GLU A 181 40.69 7.80 -3.24
CA GLU A 181 41.83 7.15 -3.84
C GLU A 181 43.06 7.55 -3.03
N LYS A 182 43.63 6.56 -2.33
CA LYS A 182 44.97 6.66 -1.78
C LYS A 182 45.98 6.63 -2.93
N GLU A 183 46.07 7.73 -3.67
CA GLU A 183 47.17 7.98 -4.60
C GLU A 183 48.37 8.52 -3.80
N ASN A 184 49.08 7.67 -3.04
CA ASN A 184 50.39 8.03 -2.45
C ASN A 184 51.21 6.79 -2.04
N ALA A 185 51.30 5.76 -2.89
CA ALA A 185 52.23 4.64 -2.68
C ALA A 185 53.15 4.34 -3.88
N LYS A 186 53.09 5.12 -4.96
CA LYS A 186 53.94 4.91 -6.15
C LYS A 186 55.01 5.97 -6.41
N LYS A 187 55.11 7.04 -5.61
CA LYS A 187 56.20 8.03 -5.75
C LYS A 187 57.47 7.72 -4.95
N THR A 188 57.50 6.66 -4.14
CA THR A 188 58.72 6.19 -3.43
C THR A 188 59.41 5.00 -4.10
N ALA A 189 58.88 4.46 -5.20
CA ALA A 189 59.51 3.37 -5.97
C ALA A 189 60.20 3.85 -7.26
N GLY A 190 60.26 5.16 -7.49
CA GLY A 190 60.89 5.78 -8.65
C GLY A 190 62.02 6.73 -8.27
N SER A 191 62.86 6.34 -7.31
CA SER A 191 64.17 6.95 -7.11
C SER A 191 65.25 5.99 -7.63
N VAL A 192 65.77 6.26 -8.82
CA VAL A 192 67.21 6.19 -9.15
C VAL A 192 67.49 7.26 -10.19
#